data_AF-G2DH60-F1
#
_entry.id   AF-G2DH60-F1
#
_cell.length_a   1.000
_cell.length_b   1.000
_cell.length_c   1.000
_cell.angle_alpha   90.00
_cell.angle_beta   90.00
_cell.angle_gamma   90.00
#
_symmetry.space_group_name_H-M   'P 1'
#
loop_
_entity.id
_entity.type
_entity.pdbx_description
1 polymer ?
#
loop_
_entity_poly.entity_id
_entity_poly.type
_entity_poly.pdbx_seq_one_letter_code
_entity_poly.pdbx_strand_id
1 'polypeptide(L)' 'MQPLRGTDSIMWTIKFRNGTMKRFKFPIRTTPEGSIDPYGNTPAADMAKIAEPGFFNHNQQNGYRAGDPSELICK' A
#
# COMPACT_ATOMS: atom_id res chain seq x y z
N MET A 1 -6.52 14.66 24.59
CA MET A 1 -5.19 14.92 24.01
C MET A 1 -5.22 14.41 22.59
N GLN A 2 -5.16 15.29 21.58
CA GLN A 2 -5.19 14.91 20.17
C GLN A 2 -3.75 14.98 19.62
N PRO A 3 -3.28 13.98 18.85
CA PRO A 3 -1.95 14.02 18.24
C PRO A 3 -1.81 15.19 17.26
N LEU A 4 -0.57 15.63 17.06
CA LEU A 4 -0.26 16.58 15.99
C LEU A 4 0.09 15.81 14.72
N ARG A 5 -0.86 15.73 13.80
CA ARG A 5 -0.71 15.07 12.50
C ARG A 5 -0.23 16.08 11.46
N GLY A 6 0.97 15.87 10.92
CA GLY A 6 1.48 16.57 9.73
C GLY A 6 1.15 15.82 8.44
N THR A 7 1.75 16.24 7.32
CA THR A 7 1.53 15.66 5.98
C THR A 7 2.23 14.30 5.81
N ASP A 8 3.45 14.18 6.30
CA ASP A 8 4.32 13.01 6.15
C ASP A 8 4.63 12.30 7.47
N SER A 9 4.28 12.91 8.60
CA SER A 9 4.60 12.41 9.93
C SER A 9 3.51 12.73 10.96
N ILE A 10 3.42 11.88 11.98
CA ILE A 10 2.54 12.08 13.13
C ILE A 10 3.39 12.22 14.40
N MET A 11 3.04 13.21 15.22
CA MET A 11 3.70 13.47 16.50
C MET A 11 2.75 13.22 17.66
N TRP A 12 3.23 12.44 18.62
CA TRP A 12 2.52 12.15 19.86
C TRP A 12 3.26 12.76 21.03
N THR A 13 2.57 13.61 21.78
CA THR A 13 3.06 14.11 23.08
C THR A 13 2.25 13.44 24.18
N ILE A 14 2.91 12.64 25.01
CA ILE A 14 2.31 11.92 26.13
C ILE A 14 2.74 12.60 27.42
N LYS A 15 1.78 13.17 28.16
CA LYS A 15 1.99 13.71 29.52
C LYS A 15 1.49 12.68 30.54
N PHE A 16 2.42 12.12 31.30
CA PHE A 16 2.13 11.17 32.38
C PHE A 16 1.56 11.90 33.60
N ARG A 17 0.82 11.16 34.44
CA ARG A 17 0.18 11.71 35.65
C ARG A 17 1.16 12.31 36.65
N ASN A 18 2.41 11.83 36.66
CA ASN A 18 3.51 12.36 37.48
C ASN A 18 4.17 13.62 36.90
N GLY A 19 3.67 14.15 35.78
CA GLY A 19 4.20 15.35 35.14
C GLY A 19 5.26 15.10 34.05
N THR A 20 5.83 13.89 33.96
CA THR A 20 6.79 13.55 32.90
C THR A 20 6.14 13.68 31.52
N MET A 21 6.86 14.24 30.56
CA MET A 21 6.40 14.37 29.18
C MET A 21 7.33 13.62 28.23
N LYS A 22 6.76 12.80 27.34
CA LYS A 22 7.49 12.13 26.26
C LYS A 22 6.94 12.54 24.90
N ARG A 23 7.82 12.68 23.91
CA ARG A 23 7.48 13.04 22.54
C ARG A 23 7.99 11.97 21.58
N PHE A 24 7.15 11.55 20.66
CA PHE A 24 7.45 10.57 19.62
C PHE A 24 7.08 11.14 18.26
N LYS A 25 7.88 10.83 17.24
CA LYS A 25 7.61 11.20 15.85
C LYS A 25 7.74 9.95 14.98
N PHE A 26 6.70 9.65 14.21
CA PHE A 26 6.68 8.52 13.29
C PHE A 26 6.35 9.01 11.87
N PRO A 27 7.06 8.54 10.84
CA PRO A 27 6.65 8.76 9.46
C PRO A 27 5.33 8.02 9.19
N ILE A 28 4.44 8.63 8.41
CA ILE A 28 3.14 8.04 8.03
C ILE A 28 2.96 7.91 6.52
N ARG A 29 3.77 8.62 5.72
CA ARG A 29 3.76 8.54 4.26
C ARG A 29 5.17 8.64 3.71
N THR A 30 5.39 7.94 2.61
CA THR A 30 6.62 8.02 1.81
C THR A 30 6.40 8.81 0.52
N THR A 31 5.15 9.07 0.15
CA THR A 31 4.76 9.88 -1.01
C THR A 31 3.80 11.01 -0.60
N PRO A 32 3.79 12.13 -1.34
CA PRO A 32 2.86 13.23 -1.08
C PRO A 32 1.38 12.80 -1.12
N GLU A 33 0.54 13.59 -0.46
CA GLU A 33 -0.90 13.46 -0.61
C GLU A 33 -1.33 13.77 -2.04
N GLY A 34 -2.22 12.94 -2.61
CA GLY A 34 -2.76 13.17 -3.94
C GLY A 34 -1.79 12.90 -5.09
N SER A 35 -0.55 12.47 -4.83
CA SER A 35 0.44 12.20 -5.88
C SER A 35 0.40 10.77 -6.43
N ILE A 36 -0.54 9.93 -5.99
CA ILE A 36 -0.64 8.56 -6.49
C ILE A 36 -1.22 8.60 -7.89
N ASP A 37 -0.46 8.10 -8.87
CA ASP A 37 -0.96 7.76 -10.20
C ASP A 37 -1.38 6.28 -10.19
N PRO A 38 -2.69 5.97 -10.16
CA PRO A 38 -3.16 4.58 -10.07
C PRO A 38 -2.89 3.76 -11.33
N TYR A 39 -2.66 4.40 -12.48
CA TYR A 39 -2.42 3.72 -13.77
C TYR A 39 -0.97 3.91 -14.27
N GLY A 40 -0.14 4.65 -13.53
CA GLY A 40 1.24 4.92 -13.88
C GLY A 40 2.03 3.63 -14.09
N ASN A 41 2.71 3.51 -15.23
CA ASN A 41 3.54 2.37 -15.61
C ASN A 41 2.80 1.01 -15.70
N THR A 42 1.47 1.02 -15.90
CA THR A 42 0.66 -0.20 -16.09
C THR A 42 0.06 -0.25 -17.50
N PRO A 43 -0.39 -1.42 -18.00
CA PRO A 43 -0.98 -1.52 -19.33
C PRO A 43 -2.40 -0.94 -19.31
N ALA A 44 -2.91 -0.54 -20.46
CA ALA A 44 -4.34 -0.27 -20.58
C ALA A 44 -5.14 -1.57 -20.42
N ALA A 45 -6.35 -1.46 -19.89
CA ALA A 45 -7.28 -2.59 -19.84
C ALA A 45 -7.68 -3.03 -21.26
N ASP A 46 -7.61 -4.33 -21.51
CA ASP A 46 -8.09 -4.93 -22.76
C ASP A 46 -9.58 -5.25 -22.64
N MET A 47 -10.40 -4.45 -23.32
CA MET A 47 -11.86 -4.58 -23.27
C MET A 47 -12.36 -5.91 -23.87
N ALA A 48 -11.58 -6.56 -24.74
CA ALA A 48 -11.95 -7.87 -25.28
C ALA A 48 -11.96 -8.96 -24.20
N LYS A 49 -11.22 -8.74 -23.09
CA LYS A 49 -11.03 -9.72 -22.01
C LYS A 49 -11.89 -9.46 -20.78
N ILE A 50 -12.92 -8.61 -20.90
CA ILE A 50 -13.74 -8.20 -19.75
C ILE A 50 -14.46 -9.38 -19.06
N ALA A 51 -14.75 -10.45 -19.80
CA ALA A 51 -15.38 -11.67 -19.27
C ALA A 51 -14.37 -12.71 -18.77
N GLU A 52 -13.07 -12.52 -19.03
CA GLU A 52 -12.02 -13.43 -18.60
C GLU A 52 -11.60 -13.11 -17.14
N PRO A 53 -11.20 -14.12 -16.36
CA PRO A 53 -10.69 -13.88 -15.01
C PRO A 53 -9.32 -13.20 -15.05
N GLY A 54 -9.10 -12.19 -14.21
CA GLY A 54 -7.80 -11.53 -14.06
C GLY A 54 -7.90 -10.03 -13.76
N PHE A 55 -6.74 -9.37 -13.70
CA PHE A 55 -6.62 -7.91 -13.56
C PHE A 55 -5.90 -7.34 -14.79
N PHE A 56 -6.16 -6.07 -15.12
CA PHE A 56 -5.53 -5.40 -16.27
C PHE A 56 -3.99 -5.34 -16.20
N ASN A 57 -3.42 -5.43 -14.99
CA ASN A 57 -1.98 -5.44 -14.75
C ASN A 57 -1.46 -6.78 -14.21
N HIS A 58 -2.22 -7.88 -14.35
CA HIS A 58 -1.95 -9.19 -13.74
C HIS A 58 -0.50 -9.67 -13.95
N ASN A 59 0.05 -9.48 -15.15
CA ASN A 59 1.42 -9.91 -15.51
C ASN A 59 2.54 -8.97 -15.05
N GLN A 60 2.22 -7.81 -14.47
CA GLN A 60 3.19 -6.81 -13.99
C GLN A 60 3.16 -6.65 -12.46
N GLN A 61 2.33 -7.44 -11.76
CA GLN A 61 2.31 -7.43 -10.31
C GLN A 61 3.61 -8.05 -9.78
N ASN A 62 4.28 -7.33 -8.88
CA ASN A 62 5.55 -7.78 -8.30
C ASN A 62 5.33 -9.12 -7.56
N GLY A 63 5.86 -10.21 -8.10
CA GLY A 63 5.70 -11.58 -7.59
C GLY A 63 4.68 -12.45 -8.33
N TYR A 64 4.03 -11.95 -9.39
CA TYR A 64 3.22 -12.81 -10.25
C TYR A 64 4.11 -13.81 -11.01
N ARG A 65 3.74 -15.09 -10.92
CA ARG A 65 4.22 -16.16 -11.79
C ARG A 65 3.02 -16.98 -12.23
N ALA A 66 3.01 -17.42 -13.49
CA ALA A 66 2.01 -18.37 -13.94
C ALA A 66 2.06 -19.62 -13.03
N GLY A 67 0.90 -20.14 -12.66
CA GLY A 67 0.83 -21.37 -11.86
C GLY A 67 1.46 -22.52 -12.63
N ASP A 68 2.32 -23.29 -11.97
CA ASP A 68 2.93 -24.49 -12.54
C ASP A 68 2.10 -25.72 -12.09
N PRO A 69 1.42 -26.42 -13.02
CA PRO A 69 0.65 -27.60 -12.69
C PRO A 69 1.46 -28.73 -12.04
N SER A 70 2.79 -28.74 -12.22
CA SER A 70 3.67 -29.72 -11.58
C SER A 70 3.86 -29.49 -10.07
N GLU A 71 3.54 -28.30 -9.57
CA GLU A 71 3.56 -27.96 -8.14
C GLU A 71 2.26 -28.34 -7.42
N LEU A 72 1.24 -28.82 -8.15
CA LEU A 72 -0.03 -29.24 -7.56
C LEU A 72 0.13 -30.62 -6.89
N ILE A 73 -0.39 -30.74 -5.67
CA ILE A 73 -0.22 -31.91 -4.79
C ILE A 73 -0.92 -33.18 -5.34
N CYS A 74 -1.70 -33.11 -6.43
CA CYS A 74 -2.43 -34.28 -6.92
C CYS A 74 -2.56 -34.33 -8.45
N LYS A 75 -2.36 -35.53 -9.01
CA LYS A 75 -2.87 -35.99 -10.31
C LYS A 75 -3.97 -37.02 -10.06
#